data_AF-A0A0Q7MFU1-F1
#
_entry.id   AF-A0A0Q7MFU1-F1
#
_cell.length_a   1.000
_cell.length_b   1.000
_cell.length_c   1.000
_cell.angle_alpha   90.00
_cell.angle_beta   90.00
_cell.angle_gamma   90.00
#
_symmetry.space_group_name_H-M   'P 1'
#
loop_
_entity.id
_entity.type
_entity.pdbx_description
1 polymer ?
#
loop_
_entity_poly.entity_id
_entity_poly.type
_entity_poly.pdbx_seq_one_letter_code
_entity_poly.pdbx_strand_id
1 'polypeptide(L)' 'MTHIRVFPTTVPATLPDVSSLNLVPGRDEANLSITRIGAGGKMSFYTHTADTHLIVDVSGYFRK' A
#
# COMPACT_ATOMS: atom_id res chain seq x y z
N MET A 1 10.22 -7.42 -12.02
CA MET A 1 10.02 -6.32 -11.04
C MET A 1 8.54 -6.04 -10.94
N THR A 2 8.04 -5.76 -9.74
CA THR A 2 6.65 -5.37 -9.50
C THR A 2 6.61 -4.22 -8.49
N HIS A 3 5.43 -3.74 -8.12
CA HIS A 3 5.28 -2.69 -7.12
C HIS A 3 4.01 -2.85 -6.31
N ILE A 4 4.04 -2.26 -5.11
CA ILE A 4 2.92 -2.10 -4.21
C ILE A 4 2.39 -0.68 -4.31
N ARG A 5 1.06 -0.55 -4.34
CA ARG A 5 0.35 0.71 -4.11
C ARG A 5 -0.44 0.59 -2.81
N VAL A 6 -0.24 1.52 -1.89
CA VAL A 6 -1.09 1.65 -0.69
C VAL A 6 -1.93 2.91 -0.80
N PHE A 7 -3.24 2.78 -0.57
CA PHE A 7 -4.19 3.87 -0.75
C PHE A 7 -5.43 3.71 0.13
N PRO A 8 -6.18 4.79 0.40
CA PRO A 8 -7.43 4.71 1.15
C PRO A 8 -8.43 3.85 0.37
N THR A 9 -9.14 2.95 1.04
CA THR A 9 -10.22 2.20 0.37
C THR A 9 -11.32 3.16 -0.08
N THR A 10 -11.66 3.18 -1.37
CA THR A 10 -12.75 4.00 -1.93
C THR A 10 -13.91 3.12 -2.39
N VAL A 11 -15.11 3.70 -2.45
CA VAL A 11 -16.31 3.08 -3.04
C VAL A 11 -16.95 4.10 -3.99
N PRO A 12 -16.92 3.88 -5.33
CA PRO A 12 -16.30 2.76 -6.03
C PRO A 12 -14.76 2.74 -5.88
N ALA A 13 -14.16 1.59 -6.13
CA ALA A 13 -12.70 1.43 -6.05
C ALA A 13 -12.01 2.29 -7.11
N THR A 14 -11.01 3.08 -6.70
CA THR A 14 -10.17 3.89 -7.58
C THR A 14 -8.72 3.55 -7.28
N LEU A 15 -8.03 2.97 -8.28
CA LEU A 15 -6.63 2.60 -8.15
C LEU A 15 -5.75 3.80 -8.52
N PRO A 16 -4.80 4.23 -7.67
CA PRO A 16 -3.86 5.30 -8.04
C PRO A 16 -2.88 4.85 -9.12
N ASP A 17 -2.32 5.78 -9.90
CA ASP A 17 -1.36 5.48 -10.97
C ASP A 17 0.08 5.26 -10.47
N VAL A 18 0.41 5.80 -9.29
CA VAL A 18 1.77 5.83 -8.74
C VAL A 18 2.05 4.66 -7.79
N SER A 19 3.31 4.23 -7.71
CA SER A 19 3.76 3.21 -6.76
C SER A 19 4.14 3.80 -5.40
N SER A 20 4.03 2.97 -4.36
CA SER A 20 4.47 3.30 -2.99
C SER A 20 5.76 2.56 -2.61
N LEU A 21 5.94 1.34 -3.13
CA LEU A 21 7.15 0.52 -2.94
C LEU A 21 7.38 -0.31 -4.19
N ASN A 22 8.59 -0.28 -4.75
CA ASN A 22 8.97 -1.12 -5.88
C ASN A 22 9.73 -2.34 -5.36
N LEU A 23 9.52 -3.50 -5.98
CA LEU A 23 10.05 -4.78 -5.52
C LEU A 23 10.91 -5.45 -6.59
N VAL A 24 12.07 -5.96 -6.15
CA VAL A 24 12.95 -6.83 -6.93
C VAL A 24 12.79 -8.27 -6.44
N PRO A 25 12.63 -9.27 -7.34
CA PRO A 25 12.53 -10.67 -6.92
C PRO A 25 13.74 -11.14 -6.12
N GLY A 26 13.50 -11.96 -5.09
CA GLY A 26 14.55 -12.66 -4.32
C GLY A 26 15.08 -11.93 -3.08
N ARG A 27 14.48 -10.80 -2.68
CA ARG A 27 14.80 -10.12 -1.42
C ARG A 27 13.61 -9.36 -0.87
N ASP A 28 13.65 -9.07 0.42
CA ASP A 28 12.67 -8.22 1.08
C ASP A 28 13.07 -6.75 0.93
N GLU A 29 12.10 -5.87 0.65
CA GLU A 29 12.29 -4.43 0.55
C GLU A 29 11.24 -3.70 1.41
N ALA A 30 11.64 -2.62 2.07
CA ALA A 30 10.81 -1.87 3.00
C ALA A 30 10.73 -0.39 2.65
N ASN A 31 9.58 0.23 2.93
CA ASN A 31 9.39 1.68 2.88
C ASN A 31 8.39 2.11 3.96
N LEU A 32 8.50 3.35 4.44
CA LEU A 32 7.48 3.98 5.27
C LEU A 32 6.53 4.77 4.37
N SER A 33 5.23 4.50 4.45
CA SER A 33 4.21 5.22 3.70
C SER A 33 3.18 5.85 4.62
N ILE A 34 2.69 7.02 4.24
CA ILE A 34 1.61 7.72 4.93
C ILE A 34 0.43 7.77 3.97
N THR A 35 -0.72 7.26 4.41
CA THR A 35 -1.97 7.32 3.65
C THR A 35 -3.14 7.67 4.56
N ARG A 36 -4.23 8.15 3.96
CA ARG A 36 -5.49 8.32 4.70
C ARG A 36 -6.16 6.97 4.90
N ILE A 37 -6.97 6.87 5.95
CA ILE A 37 -7.90 5.76 6.11
C ILE A 37 -9.16 6.06 5.29
N GLY A 38 -9.59 5.09 4.49
CA GLY A 38 -10.73 5.20 3.59
C GLY A 38 -12.04 4.67 4.18
N ALA A 39 -12.97 4.32 3.29
CA ALA A 39 -14.28 3.79 3.63
C ALA A 39 -14.18 2.57 4.56
N GLY A 40 -15.03 2.55 5.60
CA GLY A 40 -15.08 1.46 6.58
C GLY A 40 -13.84 1.35 7.46
N GLY A 41 -13.00 2.40 7.55
CA GLY A 41 -11.80 2.35 8.37
C GLY A 41 -10.65 1.56 7.75
N LYS A 42 -10.63 1.41 6.42
CA LYS A 42 -9.72 0.51 5.70
C LYS A 42 -8.73 1.23 4.79
N MET A 43 -7.61 0.54 4.56
CA MET A 43 -6.66 0.83 3.49
C MET A 43 -6.67 -0.36 2.53
N SER A 44 -6.33 -0.09 1.28
CA SER A 44 -6.21 -1.08 0.22
C SER A 44 -4.77 -1.16 -0.25
N PHE A 45 -4.34 -2.39 -0.55
CA PHE A 45 -3.05 -2.70 -1.13
C PHE A 45 -3.27 -3.37 -2.48
N TYR A 46 -2.41 -3.02 -3.44
CA TYR A 46 -2.44 -3.59 -4.78
C TYR A 46 -1.03 -3.97 -5.21
N THR A 47 -0.89 -5.13 -5.83
CA THR A 47 0.34 -5.58 -6.49
C THR A 47 0.09 -5.70 -7.99
N HIS A 48 1.04 -5.25 -8.81
CA HIS A 48 0.80 -5.05 -10.24
C HIS A 48 0.87 -6.32 -11.11
N THR A 49 1.97 -7.05 -11.02
CA THR A 49 2.35 -8.08 -12.02
C THR A 49 2.73 -9.42 -11.42
N ALA A 50 2.79 -9.52 -10.10
CA ALA A 50 3.14 -10.75 -9.39
C ALA A 50 2.53 -10.73 -7.99
N ASP A 51 2.14 -11.89 -7.49
CA ASP A 51 1.76 -12.03 -6.09
C ASP A 51 2.99 -11.93 -5.19
N THR A 52 2.79 -11.42 -3.97
CA THR A 52 3.81 -11.35 -2.94
C THR A 52 3.17 -11.36 -1.57
N HIS A 53 3.95 -11.72 -0.55
CA HIS A 53 3.58 -11.46 0.83
C HIS A 53 3.86 -10.00 1.18
N LEU A 54 3.07 -9.45 2.09
CA LEU A 54 3.24 -8.10 2.62
C LEU A 54 3.10 -8.16 4.14
N ILE A 55 4.03 -7.52 4.86
CA ILE A 55 3.95 -7.27 6.30
C ILE A 55 3.77 -5.76 6.47
N VAL A 56 2.89 -5.36 7.40
CA VAL A 56 2.56 -3.95 7.65
C VAL A 56 2.73 -3.64 9.12
N ASP A 57 3.65 -2.74 9.44
CA ASP A 57 3.83 -2.17 10.77
C ASP A 57 3.23 -0.75 10.83
N VAL A 58 2.46 -0.46 11.88
CA VAL A 58 1.85 0.86 12.10
C VAL A 58 2.67 1.63 13.12
N SER A 59 3.39 2.66 12.66
CA SER A 59 4.22 3.51 13.53
C SER A 59 3.44 4.60 14.27
N GLY A 60 2.24 4.95 13.81
CA GLY A 60 1.40 5.98 14.45
C GLY A 60 0.32 6.54 13.53
N TYR A 61 -0.37 7.58 14.01
CA TYR A 61 -1.37 8.32 13.24
C TYR A 61 -1.33 9.81 13.60
N PHE A 62 -1.74 10.65 12.65
CA PHE A 62 -1.92 12.08 12.90
C PHE A 62 -3.26 12.35 13.57
N ARG A 63 -3.24 13.14 14.63
CA ARG A 63 -4.42 13.65 15.35
C ARG A 63 -4.28 15.15 15.51
N LYS A 64 -5.41 15.87 15.54
CA LYS A 64 -5.44 17.26 15.98
C LYS A 64 -5.21 17.35 17.49
#